data_AF-A0A9X3XD44-F1
#
_entry.id   AF-A0A9X3XD44-F1
#
_cell.length_a   1.000
_cell.length_b   1.000
_cell.length_c   1.000
_cell.angle_alpha   90.00
_cell.angle_beta   90.00
_cell.angle_gamma   90.00
#
_symmetry.space_group_name_H-M   'P 1'
#
loop_
_entity.id
_entity.type
_entity.pdbx_description
1 polymer ?
#
loop_
_entity_poly.entity_id
_entity_poly.type
_entity_poly.pdbx_seq_one_letter_code
_entity_poly.pdbx_strand_id
1 'polypeptide(L)'
;MSIHSMSRILKTGFGLALVASFAMMSGSALAHPSRDGAAAEEGTTGEAASAIDTGIFRCTLGSGSVMGSLLVRPDETCRRFTTTLAGASNRYCPQGACVSCYSLARDIGCILEN
;
A
#
# COMPACT_ATOMS: atom_id res chain seq x y z
N MET A 1 -8.99 25.63 42.03
CA MET A 1 -10.36 25.66 41.48
C MET A 1 -10.36 26.55 40.26
N SER A 2 -10.61 26.00 39.08
CA SER A 2 -10.90 26.76 37.86
C SER A 2 -11.90 25.92 37.07
N ILE A 3 -13.10 26.46 36.85
CA ILE A 3 -14.24 25.81 36.21
C ILE A 3 -14.61 26.65 34.96
N HIS A 4 -15.08 25.95 33.93
CA HIS A 4 -15.82 26.38 32.73
C HIS A 4 -15.03 26.70 31.45
N SER A 5 -15.22 25.84 30.44
CA SER A 5 -15.92 26.20 29.19
C SER A 5 -16.32 24.90 28.46
N MET A 6 -17.57 24.46 28.56
CA MET A 6 -18.69 24.71 27.64
C MET A 6 -18.50 24.16 26.21
N SER A 7 -19.32 23.15 25.92
CA SER A 7 -19.59 22.48 24.66
C SER A 7 -19.90 23.39 23.47
N ARG A 8 -19.53 22.96 22.26
CA ARG A 8 -20.29 23.22 21.03
C ARG A 8 -20.39 21.95 20.19
N ILE A 9 -21.52 21.27 20.34
CA ILE A 9 -22.13 20.39 19.34
C ILE A 9 -22.84 21.31 18.33
N LEU A 10 -22.69 21.06 17.02
CA LEU A 10 -23.66 21.31 15.93
C LEU A 10 -22.91 21.53 14.59
N LYS A 11 -22.89 20.53 13.72
CA LYS A 11 -23.29 20.77 12.33
C LYS A 11 -23.87 19.51 11.67
N THR A 12 -25.20 19.50 11.72
CA THR A 12 -26.18 18.81 10.88
C THR A 12 -26.00 19.03 9.38
N GLY A 13 -26.52 18.09 8.57
CA GLY A 13 -27.02 18.33 7.19
C GLY A 13 -26.17 17.68 6.10
N PHE A 14 -26.49 16.51 5.53
CA PHE A 14 -27.60 16.17 4.62
C PHE A 14 -27.50 16.83 3.22
N GLY A 15 -27.36 16.01 2.18
CA GLY A 15 -27.47 16.37 0.75
C GLY A 15 -26.65 15.42 -0.13
N LEU A 16 -27.25 14.36 -0.72
CA LEU A 16 -27.87 14.33 -2.07
C LEU A 16 -26.87 14.69 -3.18
N ALA A 17 -26.70 14.00 -4.30
CA ALA A 17 -27.24 12.77 -4.87
C ALA A 17 -26.48 12.51 -6.19
N LEU A 18 -26.59 11.28 -6.72
CA LEU A 18 -26.66 10.91 -8.14
C LEU A 18 -25.61 11.46 -9.13
N VAL A 19 -24.84 10.56 -9.75
CA VAL A 19 -24.95 10.31 -11.20
C VAL A 19 -24.73 8.82 -11.46
N ALA A 20 -25.79 8.18 -11.95
CA ALA A 20 -25.73 6.86 -12.55
C ALA A 20 -25.31 6.96 -14.02
N SER A 21 -24.68 5.88 -14.50
CA SER A 21 -24.74 5.37 -15.88
C SER A 21 -23.83 5.98 -16.92
N PHE A 22 -22.81 5.21 -17.33
CA PHE A 22 -22.57 4.82 -18.73
C PHE A 22 -21.95 3.41 -18.70
N ALA A 23 -22.74 2.35 -18.87
CA ALA A 23 -23.21 1.80 -20.14
C ALA A 23 -22.06 1.24 -21.00
N MET A 24 -21.87 -0.07 -20.83
CA MET A 24 -21.53 -1.09 -21.83
C MET A 24 -21.00 -0.58 -23.17
N MET A 25 -19.74 -0.92 -23.47
CA MET A 25 -19.31 -1.10 -24.84
C MET A 25 -18.79 -2.53 -24.99
N SER A 26 -19.70 -3.37 -25.48
CA SER A 26 -19.47 -4.72 -25.95
C SER A 26 -18.35 -4.76 -26.98
N GLY A 27 -17.44 -5.72 -26.82
CA GLY A 27 -16.44 -6.11 -27.80
C GLY A 27 -16.17 -7.60 -27.68
N SER A 28 -17.14 -8.40 -28.12
CA SER A 28 -17.07 -9.86 -28.14
C SER A 28 -16.37 -10.38 -29.41
N ALA A 29 -15.72 -11.54 -29.26
CA ALA A 29 -15.15 -12.46 -30.26
C ALA A 29 -13.76 -12.07 -30.82
N LEU A 30 -12.72 -12.90 -30.68
CA LEU A 30 -12.68 -14.31 -31.10
C LEU A 30 -11.89 -15.22 -30.15
N ALA A 31 -12.31 -16.48 -30.19
CA ALA A 31 -12.02 -17.58 -29.28
C ALA A 31 -10.56 -18.06 -29.21
N HIS A 32 -10.14 -18.41 -28.00
CA HIS A 32 -9.28 -19.58 -27.76
C HIS A 32 -9.85 -20.35 -26.56
N PRO A 33 -10.23 -21.64 -26.72
CA PRO A 33 -10.68 -22.47 -25.62
C PRO A 33 -9.50 -23.29 -25.06
N SER A 34 -9.16 -23.08 -23.79
CA SER A 34 -8.65 -24.11 -22.87
C SER A 34 -8.59 -23.46 -21.48
N ARG A 35 -9.54 -23.79 -20.60
CA ARG A 35 -9.43 -24.89 -19.61
C ARG A 35 -8.63 -24.40 -18.40
N ASP A 36 -9.09 -24.37 -17.16
CA ASP A 36 -10.20 -24.92 -16.38
C ASP A 36 -10.22 -24.09 -15.08
N GLY A 37 -11.37 -23.92 -14.42
CA GLY A 37 -11.39 -23.48 -13.00
C GLY A 37 -12.33 -22.32 -12.69
N ALA A 38 -13.56 -22.69 -12.34
CA ALA A 38 -14.68 -21.83 -12.02
C ALA A 38 -14.55 -21.08 -10.66
N ALA A 39 -15.20 -19.91 -10.66
CA ALA A 39 -16.05 -19.33 -9.62
C ALA A 39 -15.62 -19.41 -8.14
N ALA A 40 -15.34 -18.23 -7.57
CA ALA A 40 -15.88 -17.79 -6.28
C ALA A 40 -16.12 -16.28 -6.44
N GLU A 41 -17.37 -15.83 -6.58
CA GLU A 41 -18.33 -15.59 -5.50
C GLU A 41 -17.91 -14.40 -4.62
N GLU A 42 -18.91 -13.54 -4.41
CA GLU A 42 -18.99 -12.43 -3.46
C GLU A 42 -18.31 -12.67 -2.10
N GLY A 43 -17.82 -11.56 -1.54
CA GLY A 43 -17.28 -11.44 -0.18
C GLY A 43 -15.99 -10.65 -0.26
N THR A 44 -15.88 -9.43 0.23
CA THR A 44 -16.48 -8.88 1.44
C THR A 44 -16.23 -7.39 1.42
N THR A 45 -17.12 -6.61 2.05
CA THR A 45 -16.81 -5.30 2.61
C THR A 45 -15.64 -5.48 3.59
N GLY A 46 -14.43 -5.54 3.04
CA GLY A 46 -13.20 -5.57 3.81
C GLY A 46 -12.96 -4.16 4.31
N GLU A 47 -13.05 -4.01 5.64
CA GLU A 47 -12.20 -3.16 6.46
C GLU A 47 -11.13 -2.45 5.62
N ALA A 48 -11.02 -1.13 5.71
CA ALA A 48 -9.93 -0.39 5.08
C ALA A 48 -8.59 -0.90 5.62
N ALA A 49 -8.09 -2.00 5.05
CA ALA A 49 -6.77 -2.53 5.28
C ALA A 49 -5.87 -1.38 4.88
N SER A 50 -5.15 -0.84 5.86
CA SER A 50 -4.17 0.20 5.59
C SER A 50 -3.30 -0.32 4.46
N ALA A 51 -3.39 0.30 3.28
CA ALA A 51 -2.73 -0.18 2.09
C ALA A 51 -1.22 0.00 2.31
N ILE A 52 -0.56 -1.05 2.78
CA ILE A 52 0.89 -1.06 2.97
C ILE A 52 1.52 -0.89 1.58
N ASP A 53 2.56 -0.05 1.51
CA ASP A 53 3.27 0.22 0.26
C ASP A 53 4.09 -1.01 -0.16
N THR A 54 3.49 -1.86 -1.00
CA THR A 54 4.15 -3.06 -1.53
C THR A 54 5.13 -2.70 -2.66
N GLY A 55 6.25 -3.43 -2.74
CA GLY A 55 7.24 -3.21 -3.79
C GLY A 55 8.68 -3.45 -3.35
N ILE A 56 9.62 -2.99 -4.17
CA ILE A 56 11.05 -3.07 -3.90
C ILE A 56 11.57 -1.64 -3.75
N PHE A 57 12.22 -1.35 -2.63
CA PHE A 57 12.71 -0.02 -2.30
C PHE A 57 14.20 -0.05 -2.00
N ARG A 58 14.93 0.97 -2.43
CA ARG A 58 16.34 1.15 -2.06
C ARG A 58 16.45 1.65 -0.63
N CYS A 59 17.46 1.16 0.08
CA CYS A 59 17.71 1.52 1.47
C CYS A 59 19.18 1.30 1.85
N THR A 60 19.61 1.88 2.96
CA THR A 60 20.94 1.64 3.56
C THR A 60 20.92 0.49 4.58
N LEU A 61 22.03 -0.24 4.66
CA LEU A 61 22.34 -1.18 5.74
C LEU A 61 23.59 -0.72 6.50
N GLY A 62 23.82 -1.30 7.68
CA GLY A 62 25.05 -1.09 8.44
C GLY A 62 25.31 0.39 8.73
N SER A 63 24.34 1.07 9.36
CA SER A 63 24.45 2.50 9.74
C SER A 63 24.65 3.48 8.57
N GLY A 64 24.26 3.13 7.35
CA GLY A 64 24.36 4.01 6.20
C GLY A 64 25.45 3.63 5.19
N SER A 65 26.31 2.67 5.51
CA SER A 65 27.53 2.40 4.73
C SER A 65 27.29 1.53 3.48
N VAL A 66 26.21 0.75 3.44
CA VAL A 66 25.97 -0.22 2.35
C VAL A 66 24.63 0.06 1.70
N MET A 67 24.59 0.17 0.38
CA MET A 67 23.32 0.17 -0.37
C MET A 67 22.75 -1.23 -0.49
N GLY A 68 21.44 -1.35 -0.26
CA GLY A 68 20.70 -2.57 -0.49
C GLY A 68 19.27 -2.31 -0.92
N SER A 69 18.40 -3.28 -0.66
CA SER A 69 16.99 -3.20 -1.00
C SER A 69 16.11 -3.82 0.06
N LEU A 70 14.89 -3.30 0.17
CA LEU A 70 13.82 -3.82 0.98
C LEU A 70 12.71 -4.28 0.04
N LEU A 71 12.39 -5.57 0.07
CA LEU A 71 11.22 -6.14 -0.58
C LEU A 71 10.07 -6.13 0.42
N VAL A 72 9.01 -5.39 0.13
CA VAL A 72 7.76 -5.35 0.90
C VAL A 72 6.73 -6.21 0.18
N ARG A 73 6.24 -7.23 0.88
CA ARG A 73 5.24 -8.17 0.38
C ARG A 73 3.84 -7.77 0.87
N PRO A 74 2.77 -8.21 0.17
CA PRO A 74 1.38 -7.87 0.53
C PRO A 74 0.90 -8.52 1.83
N ASP A 75 1.64 -9.49 2.37
CA ASP A 75 1.39 -10.16 3.66
C ASP A 75 2.00 -9.40 4.86
N GLU A 76 2.26 -8.10 4.69
CA GLU A 76 2.85 -7.21 5.71
C GLU A 76 4.27 -7.62 6.14
N THR A 77 4.94 -8.47 5.39
CA THR A 77 6.32 -8.87 5.65
C THR A 77 7.31 -8.16 4.74
N CYS A 78 8.54 -8.05 5.22
CA CYS A 78 9.62 -7.37 4.54
C CYS A 78 10.88 -8.19 4.56
N ARG A 79 11.61 -8.23 3.44
CA ARG A 79 12.92 -8.87 3.39
C ARG A 79 13.99 -7.90 2.91
N ARG A 80 15.08 -7.85 3.66
CA ARG A 80 16.26 -7.03 3.31
C ARG A 80 17.24 -7.81 2.44
N PHE A 81 17.86 -7.10 1.51
CA PHE A 81 18.93 -7.60 0.67
C PHE A 81 20.12 -6.65 0.80
N THR A 82 21.33 -7.21 0.92
CA THR A 82 22.59 -6.44 0.97
C THR A 82 23.02 -5.92 -0.41
N THR A 83 22.24 -6.18 -1.44
CA THR A 83 22.44 -5.73 -2.82
C THR A 83 21.25 -4.89 -3.27
N THR A 84 21.47 -4.02 -4.26
CA THR A 84 20.37 -3.30 -4.90
C THR A 84 19.71 -4.23 -5.92
N LEU A 85 18.45 -4.59 -5.67
CA LEU A 85 17.67 -5.42 -6.59
C LEU A 85 17.25 -4.63 -7.84
N ALA A 86 17.08 -5.33 -8.95
CA ALA A 86 16.53 -4.73 -10.16
C ALA A 86 15.09 -4.25 -9.91
N GLY A 87 14.77 -3.05 -10.41
CA GLY A 87 13.46 -2.43 -10.20
C GLY A 87 13.26 -1.79 -8.82
N ALA A 88 14.30 -1.73 -7.97
CA ALA A 88 14.21 -1.06 -6.68
C ALA A 88 13.95 0.45 -6.84
N SER A 89 12.86 0.92 -6.26
CA SER A 89 12.41 2.31 -6.29
C SER A 89 13.32 3.22 -5.45
N ASN A 90 13.55 4.44 -5.94
CA ASN A 90 14.25 5.51 -5.24
C ASN A 90 13.31 6.39 -4.38
N ARG A 91 12.03 6.01 -4.22
CA ARG A 91 11.01 6.83 -3.51
C ARG A 91 11.48 7.32 -2.13
N TYR A 92 12.21 6.47 -1.41
CA TYR A 92 12.71 6.75 -0.06
C TYR A 92 14.20 7.17 -0.03
N CYS A 93 14.72 7.64 -1.17
CA CYS A 93 16.10 8.11 -1.34
C CYS A 93 16.15 9.56 -1.85
N PRO A 94 15.69 10.55 -1.07
CA PRO A 94 15.75 11.94 -1.48
C PRO A 94 17.19 12.36 -1.79
N GLN A 95 17.40 12.98 -2.94
CA GLN A 95 18.72 13.45 -3.39
C GLN A 95 19.81 12.34 -3.41
N GLY A 96 19.40 11.08 -3.55
CA GLY A 96 20.32 9.94 -3.56
C GLY A 96 20.73 9.41 -2.18
N ALA A 97 20.31 10.05 -1.09
CA ALA A 97 20.53 9.56 0.27
C ALA A 97 19.35 8.70 0.72
N CYS A 98 19.56 7.40 0.91
CA CYS A 98 18.51 6.46 1.31
C CYS A 98 18.43 6.28 2.83
N VAL A 99 17.21 6.19 3.35
CA VAL A 99 16.95 5.77 4.74
C VAL A 99 17.42 4.34 5.00
N SER A 100 17.61 3.96 6.26
CA SER A 100 17.97 2.59 6.61
C SER A 100 16.84 1.61 6.32
N CYS A 101 17.16 0.38 5.91
CA CYS A 101 16.15 -0.64 5.63
C CYS A 101 15.29 -0.95 6.86
N TYR A 102 15.86 -0.80 8.07
CA TYR A 102 15.14 -0.98 9.32
C TYR A 102 14.16 0.17 9.59
N SER A 103 14.60 1.42 9.39
CA SER A 103 13.73 2.60 9.50
C SER A 103 12.60 2.55 8.48
N LEU A 104 12.93 2.15 7.24
CA LEU A 104 11.96 2.03 6.16
C LEU A 104 10.90 0.96 6.44
N ALA A 105 11.30 -0.21 6.93
CA ALA A 105 10.36 -1.27 7.30
C ALA A 105 9.38 -0.80 8.39
N ARG A 106 9.86 -0.02 9.36
CA ARG A 106 9.00 0.56 10.42
C ARG A 106 8.06 1.64 9.89
N ASP A 107 8.51 2.46 8.93
CA ASP A 107 7.71 3.53 8.32
C ASP A 107 6.59 2.96 7.43
N ILE A 108 6.93 1.94 6.64
CA ILE A 108 5.96 1.20 5.80
C ILE A 108 5.03 0.33 6.66
N GLY A 109 5.45 -0.06 7.86
CA GLY A 109 4.64 -0.85 8.79
C GLY A 109 4.73 -2.36 8.55
N CYS A 110 5.84 -2.85 8.00
CA CYS A 110 6.03 -4.28 7.73
C CYS A 110 6.97 -4.98 8.73
N ILE A 111 6.78 -6.28 8.88
CA ILE A 111 7.58 -7.16 9.74
C ILE A 111 8.85 -7.59 9.00
N LEU A 112 10.02 -7.18 9.50
CA LEU A 112 11.29 -7.52 8.88
C LEU A 112 11.68 -8.99 9.14
N GLU A 113 11.72 -9.78 8.08
CA GLU A 113 12.25 -11.13 8.03
C GLU A 113 13.78 -11.12 7.87
N ASN A 114 14.43 -12.14 8.44
CA ASN A 114 15.89 -12.27 8.43
C ASN A 114 16.42 -12.84 7.11
#